data_AF-A0A5N9FMD0-F1
#
_entry.id   AF-A0A5N9FMD0-F1
#
_cell.length_a   1.000
_cell.length_b   1.000
_cell.length_c   1.000
_cell.angle_alpha   90.00
_cell.angle_beta   90.00
_cell.angle_gamma   90.00
#
_symmetry.space_group_name_H-M   'P 1'
#
loop_
_entity.id
_entity.type
_entity.pdbx_description
1 polymer ?
#
loop_
_entity_poly.entity_id
_entity_poly.type
_entity_poly.pdbx_seq_one_letter_code
_entity_poly.pdbx_strand_id
1 'polypeptide(L)' 'MREVIQGAIDDLKEGQPCVLATVVRTKGSTPQKAGAMLLVRQD' A
#
# COMPACT_ATOMS: atom_id res chain seq x y z
N MET A 1 -5.64 5.66 2.99
CA MET A 1 -4.25 5.99 2.55
C MET A 1 -3.35 6.30 3.73
N ARG A 2 -3.68 7.26 4.61
CA ARG A 2 -2.88 7.56 5.82
C ARG A 2 -2.63 6.30 6.68
N GLU A 3 -3.66 5.50 6.93
CA GLU A 3 -3.55 4.27 7.71
C GLU A 3 -2.64 3.22 7.05
N VAL A 4 -2.68 3.10 5.72
CA VAL A 4 -1.86 2.17 4.95
C VAL A 4 -0.38 2.56 5.04
N ILE A 5 -0.08 3.86 4.94
CA ILE A 5 1.29 4.38 5.09
C ILE A 5 1.76 4.22 6.54
N GLN A 6 0.89 4.52 7.52
CA GLN A 6 1.23 4.36 8.93
C GLN A 6 1.57 2.90 9.25
N GLY A 7 0.76 1.94 8.76
CA GLY A 7 1.06 0.52 8.93
C GLY A 7 2.40 0.11 8.34
N ALA A 8 2.77 0.62 7.16
CA ALA A 8 4.08 0.35 6.57
C ALA A 8 5.23 0.91 7.43
N ILE A 9 5.05 2.11 8.00
CA ILE A 9 6.03 2.70 8.92
C ILE A 9 6.20 1.85 10.17
N ASP A 10 5.10 1.34 10.72
CA ASP A 10 5.11 0.52 11.93
C ASP A 10 5.82 -0.81 11.67
N ASP A 11 5.47 -1.50 10.57
CA ASP A 11 6.13 -2.75 10.15
C ASP A 11 7.65 -2.53 9.94
N LEU A 12 8.05 -1.45 9.27
CA LEU A 12 9.46 -1.11 9.04
C LEU A 12 10.21 -0.79 10.34
N LYS A 13 9.57 -0.13 11.32
CA LYS A 13 10.18 0.15 12.63
C LYS A 13 10.44 -1.11 13.43
N GLU A 14 9.57 -2.11 13.29
CA GLU A 14 9.69 -3.42 13.94
C GLU A 14 10.62 -4.39 13.17
N GLY A 15 11.23 -3.92 12.07
CA GLY A 15 12.08 -4.74 11.21
C GLY A 15 11.33 -5.83 10.45
N GLN A 16 10.00 -5.73 10.37
CA GLN A 16 9.16 -6.67 9.64
C GLN A 16 9.17 -6.31 8.14
N PRO A 17 9.35 -7.30 7.24
CA PRO A 17 9.26 -7.06 5.82
C PRO A 17 7.80 -6.77 5.42
N CYS A 18 7.61 -5.73 4.61
CA CYS A 18 6.31 -5.37 4.06
C CYS A 18 6.45 -4.84 2.62
N VAL A 19 5.36 -4.87 1.86
CA VAL A 19 5.27 -4.25 0.52
C VAL A 19 4.15 -3.23 0.49
N LEU A 20 4.46 -2.01 0.06
CA LEU A 20 3.47 -0.98 -0.24
C LEU A 20 3.25 -0.90 -1.75
N ALA A 21 2.10 -1.38 -2.22
CA ALA A 21 1.70 -1.30 -3.63
C ALA A 21 0.84 -0.05 -3.86
N THR A 22 1.17 0.73 -4.89
CA THR A 22 0.40 1.93 -5.27
C THR A 22 0.02 1.87 -6.75
N VAL A 23 -1.26 2.13 -7.05
CA VAL A 23 -1.73 2.27 -8.42
C VAL A 23 -1.26 3.61 -8.97
N VAL A 24 -0.26 3.60 -9.86
CA VAL A 24 0.30 4.84 -10.43
C VAL A 24 -0.52 5.39 -11.60
N ARG A 25 -1.21 4.52 -12.34
CA ARG A 25 -2.06 4.89 -13.48
C ARG A 25 -3.10 3.79 -13.71
N THR A 26 -4.25 4.18 -14.23
CA THR A 26 -5.29 3.24 -14.71
C THR A 26 -5.61 3.51 -16.18
N LYS A 27 -6.18 2.51 -16.84
CA LYS A 27 -6.67 2.61 -18.22
C LYS A 27 -8.06 1.97 -18.29
N GLY A 28 -9.03 2.71 -18.83
CA GLY A 28 -10.43 2.27 -18.86
C GLY A 28 -11.10 2.38 -17.49
N SER A 29 -12.24 1.69 -17.32
CA SER A 29 -12.95 1.62 -16.04
C SER A 29 -12.36 0.50 -15.19
N THR A 30 -11.58 0.87 -14.18
CA THR A 30 -11.02 -0.06 -13.18
C THR A 30 -11.66 0.20 -11.82
N PRO A 31 -11.88 -0.83 -10.97
CA PRO A 31 -12.48 -0.65 -9.64
C PRO A 31 -11.70 0.31 -8.74
N GLN A 32 -10.36 0.28 -8.84
CA GLN A 32 -9.47 1.17 -8.12
C GLN A 32 -8.98 2.31 -9.01
N LYS A 33 -8.85 3.51 -8.43
CA LYS A 33 -8.32 4.71 -9.10
C LYS A 33 -6.81 4.85 -8.87
N ALA A 34 -6.16 5.69 -9.67
CA ALA A 34 -4.78 6.09 -9.40
C ALA A 34 -4.65 6.69 -8.00
N GLY A 35 -3.57 6.36 -7.29
CA GLY A 35 -3.33 6.69 -5.90
C GLY A 35 -3.92 5.70 -4.90
N ALA A 36 -4.72 4.71 -5.32
CA ALA A 36 -5.10 3.61 -4.43
C ALA A 36 -3.85 2.86 -3.95
N MET A 37 -3.81 2.54 -2.65
CA MET A 37 -2.69 1.89 -2.00
C MET A 37 -3.14 0.61 -1.30
N LEU A 38 -2.25 -0.37 -1.26
CA LEU A 38 -2.40 -1.62 -0.53
C LEU A 38 -1.09 -1.90 0.21
N LEU A 39 -1.19 -2.24 1.49
CA LEU A 39 -0.09 -2.76 2.28
C LEU A 39 -0.22 -4.28 2.34
N VAL A 40 0.85 -4.98 1.93
CA VAL A 40 0.99 -6.42 2.06
C VAL A 40 2.00 -6.68 3.17
N ARG A 41 1.59 -7.46 4.16
CA ARG A 41 2.40 -7.86 5.30
C ARG A 41 2.90 -9.29 5.11
N GLN A 42 3.80 -9.71 6.00
CA GLN A 42 4.40 -11.04 5.93
C GLN A 42 3.41 -12.17 6.32
N ASP A 43 2.41 -11.84 7.14
CA ASP A 43 1.34 -12.74 7.61
C ASP A 43 0.16 -12.85 6.65
#